data_AF-A0A8T0YV87-F1
#
_entry.id   AF-A0A8T0YV87-F1
#
_cell.length_a   1.000
_cell.length_b   1.000
_cell.length_c   1.000
_cell.angle_alpha   90.00
_cell.angle_beta   90.00
_cell.angle_gamma   90.00
#
_symmetry.space_group_name_H-M   'P 1'
#
loop_
_entity.id
_entity.type
_entity.pdbx_description
1 polymer ?
#
loop_
_entity_poly.entity_id
_entity_poly.type
_entity_poly.pdbx_seq_one_letter_code
_entity_poly.pdbx_strand_id
1 'polypeptide(L)'
;MWVGPYRVVGTADYYFTVEHLVNESTMDVHPSRLKYYADDSLKVTEELLDHIASQGTLLAVDAIVEHRVNPDMQAYEVKVKWLGLETIEASWEPLKTMSEDVPQLLLQYANEAKDDALLRAVASAIERKKRHAPTPSRD
;
A
#
# COMPACT_ATOMS: atom_id res chain seq x y z
N MET A 1 7.52 -7.70 -10.53
CA MET A 1 7.78 -6.30 -10.16
C MET A 1 8.78 -6.31 -9.02
N TRP A 2 9.84 -5.51 -9.08
CA TRP A 2 10.82 -5.39 -7.98
C TRP A 2 10.29 -4.38 -6.96
N VAL A 3 10.37 -4.69 -5.67
CA VAL A 3 9.72 -3.94 -4.56
C VAL A 3 10.74 -3.33 -3.60
N GLY A 4 11.85 -2.86 -4.17
CA GLY A 4 12.90 -2.16 -3.43
C GLY A 4 14.04 -3.06 -2.94
N PRO A 5 15.15 -2.44 -2.50
CA PRO A 5 16.27 -3.12 -1.88
C PRO A 5 15.96 -3.36 -0.39
N TYR A 6 16.28 -4.57 0.06
CA TYR A 6 16.14 -4.98 1.47
C TYR A 6 17.51 -5.36 2.01
N ARG A 7 17.69 -5.22 3.32
CA ARG A 7 18.88 -5.70 4.02
C ARG A 7 18.65 -7.13 4.47
N VAL A 8 19.54 -8.05 4.14
CA VAL A 8 19.50 -9.40 4.72
C VAL A 8 19.98 -9.31 6.16
N VAL A 9 19.12 -9.72 7.10
CA VAL A 9 19.41 -9.69 8.54
C VAL A 9 19.48 -11.10 9.16
N GLY A 10 19.02 -12.12 8.43
CA GLY A 10 19.07 -13.51 8.86
C GLY A 10 19.19 -14.48 7.70
N THR A 11 19.79 -15.63 7.97
CA THR A 11 19.96 -16.71 7.00
C THR A 11 19.49 -18.03 7.61
N ALA A 12 18.80 -18.84 6.80
CA ALA A 12 18.38 -20.20 7.14
C ALA A 12 18.57 -21.11 5.92
N ASP A 13 18.46 -22.43 6.13
CA ASP A 13 18.74 -23.43 5.08
C ASP A 13 17.91 -23.25 3.80
N TYR A 14 16.69 -22.72 3.93
CA TYR A 14 15.73 -22.62 2.81
C TYR A 14 15.15 -21.21 2.59
N TYR A 15 15.56 -20.22 3.38
CA TYR A 15 15.05 -18.85 3.29
C TYR A 15 16.03 -17.84 3.87
N PHE A 16 15.78 -16.57 3.56
CA PHE A 16 16.49 -15.43 4.13
C PHE A 16 15.48 -14.53 4.84
N THR A 17 15.86 -14.01 5.99
CA THR A 17 15.11 -12.94 6.65
C THR A 17 15.65 -11.61 6.12
N VAL A 18 14.76 -10.84 5.49
CA VAL A 18 15.06 -9.55 4.91
C VAL A 18 14.32 -8.45 5.67
N GLU A 19 14.97 -7.30 5.81
CA GLU A 19 14.49 -6.12 6.51
C GLU A 19 14.31 -4.98 5.52
N HIS A 20 13.15 -4.34 5.57
CA HIS A 20 12.85 -3.18 4.75
C HIS A 20 13.52 -1.93 5.33
N LEU A 21 14.25 -1.18 4.51
CA LEU A 21 15.15 -0.11 4.97
C LEU A 21 14.44 1.12 5.55
N VAL A 22 13.14 1.29 5.31
CA VAL A 22 12.37 2.47 5.76
C VAL A 22 11.62 2.21 7.06
N ASN A 23 10.90 1.08 7.14
CA ASN A 23 10.01 0.76 8.27
C ASN A 23 10.56 -0.35 9.15
N GLU A 24 11.77 -0.84 8.87
CA GLU A 24 12.47 -1.89 9.61
C GLU A 24 11.70 -3.22 9.72
N SER A 25 10.63 -3.39 8.92
CA SER A 25 9.84 -4.62 8.95
C SER A 25 10.62 -5.78 8.36
N THR A 26 10.55 -6.93 9.03
CA THR A 26 11.23 -8.16 8.61
C THR A 26 10.26 -9.14 7.96
N MET A 27 10.71 -9.84 6.92
CA MET A 27 9.97 -10.94 6.31
C MET A 27 10.90 -12.06 5.85
N ASP A 28 10.39 -13.29 5.81
CA ASP A 28 11.13 -14.44 5.28
C ASP A 28 10.83 -14.62 3.79
N VAL A 29 11.88 -14.74 2.99
CA VAL A 29 11.78 -14.89 1.54
C VAL A 29 12.63 -16.05 1.03
N HIS A 30 12.09 -16.76 0.04
CA HIS A 30 12.83 -17.81 -0.66
C HIS A 30 13.98 -17.20 -1.48
N PRO A 31 15.16 -17.84 -1.57
CA PRO A 31 16.33 -17.30 -2.27
C PRO A 31 16.07 -16.92 -3.73
N SER A 32 15.14 -17.62 -4.42
CA SER A 32 14.76 -17.30 -5.81
C SER A 32 14.09 -15.95 -6.00
N ARG A 33 13.61 -15.30 -4.92
CA ARG A 33 13.04 -13.95 -4.95
C ARG A 33 14.08 -12.85 -4.76
N LEU A 34 15.33 -13.23 -4.45
CA LEU A 34 16.41 -12.29 -4.22
C LEU A 34 17.24 -12.09 -5.49
N LYS A 35 17.64 -10.84 -5.71
CA LYS A 35 18.72 -10.49 -6.64
C LYS A 35 19.85 -9.92 -5.80
N TYR A 36 20.98 -10.63 -5.76
CA TYR A 36 22.14 -10.20 -5.00
C TYR A 36 22.66 -8.86 -5.51
N TYR A 37 22.83 -7.93 -4.58
CA TYR A 37 23.50 -6.66 -4.77
C TYR A 37 24.44 -6.47 -3.59
N ALA A 38 25.74 -6.42 -3.85
CA ALA A 38 26.78 -6.29 -2.84
C ALA A 38 27.76 -5.22 -3.33
N ASP A 39 27.51 -3.99 -2.89
CA ASP A 39 28.43 -2.88 -3.04
C ASP A 39 28.73 -2.39 -1.61
N ASP A 40 29.96 -2.61 -1.17
CA ASP A 40 30.45 -2.24 0.17
C ASP A 40 30.49 -0.72 0.38
N SER A 41 30.43 0.04 -0.70
CA SER A 41 30.35 1.50 -0.71
C SER A 41 28.92 2.04 -0.80
N LEU A 42 27.90 1.16 -0.88
CA LEU A 42 26.49 1.57 -0.89
C LEU A 42 26.14 2.21 0.46
N LYS A 43 26.20 3.54 0.49
CA LYS A 43 25.68 4.32 1.59
C LYS A 43 24.15 4.31 1.51
N VAL A 44 23.50 3.88 2.58
CA VAL A 44 22.07 4.13 2.78
C VAL A 44 21.92 5.62 3.08
N THR A 45 21.81 6.43 2.03
CA THR A 45 21.61 7.88 2.11
C THR A 45 20.13 8.20 2.27
N GLU A 46 19.82 9.40 2.75
CA GLU A 46 18.45 9.92 2.78
C GLU A 46 17.80 9.88 1.39
N GLU A 47 18.54 10.22 0.33
CA GLU A 47 18.05 10.13 -1.06
C GLU A 47 17.67 8.70 -1.45
N LEU A 48 18.44 7.69 -1.01
CA LEU A 48 18.11 6.29 -1.28
C LEU A 48 16.86 5.88 -0.49
N LEU A 49 16.75 6.28 0.78
CA LEU A 49 15.58 6.00 1.61
C LEU A 49 14.31 6.66 1.05
N ASP A 50 14.39 7.92 0.64
CA ASP A 50 13.31 8.65 -0.03
C ASP A 50 12.93 7.97 -1.33
N HIS A 51 13.91 7.51 -2.11
CA HIS A 51 13.64 6.78 -3.35
C HIS A 51 12.93 5.45 -3.08
N ILE A 52 13.36 4.68 -2.08
CA ILE A 52 12.72 3.42 -1.69
C ILE A 52 11.30 3.66 -1.19
N ALA A 53 11.10 4.68 -0.35
CA ALA A 53 9.78 5.09 0.12
C ALA A 53 8.87 5.48 -1.08
N SER A 54 9.43 6.18 -2.08
CA SER A 54 8.71 6.59 -3.28
C SER A 54 8.42 5.44 -4.26
N GLN A 55 9.18 4.34 -4.19
CA GLN A 55 9.02 3.18 -5.07
C GLN A 55 7.82 2.29 -4.71
N GLY A 56 6.99 2.73 -3.75
CA GLY A 56 5.80 2.02 -3.35
C GLY A 56 6.17 0.77 -2.57
N THR A 57 6.55 0.96 -1.31
CA THR A 57 6.41 -0.13 -0.34
C THR A 57 4.93 -0.53 -0.36
N LEU A 58 4.64 -1.81 -0.58
CA LEU A 58 3.29 -2.34 -0.42
C LEU A 58 2.93 -2.27 1.07
N LEU A 59 2.37 -1.15 1.49
CA LEU A 59 1.86 -0.96 2.83
C LEU A 59 0.48 -1.60 2.91
N ALA A 60 0.33 -2.54 3.83
CA ALA A 60 -0.99 -3.07 4.16
C ALA A 60 -1.78 -1.99 4.90
N VAL A 61 -3.07 -1.89 4.59
CA VAL A 61 -3.97 -1.00 5.33
C VAL A 61 -4.34 -1.65 6.66
N ASP A 62 -4.12 -0.94 7.76
CA ASP A 62 -4.61 -1.33 9.10
C ASP A 62 -6.09 -0.94 9.23
N ALA A 63 -6.40 0.34 9.01
CA ALA A 63 -7.76 0.86 9.11
C ALA A 63 -7.95 2.14 8.28
N ILE A 64 -9.21 2.40 7.90
CA ILE A 64 -9.63 3.73 7.44
C ILE A 64 -10.24 4.43 8.64
N VAL A 65 -9.73 5.63 8.96
CA VAL A 65 -10.05 6.30 10.23
C VAL A 65 -10.86 7.58 10.07
N GLU A 66 -10.72 8.27 8.93
CA GLU A 66 -11.43 9.52 8.64
C GLU A 66 -11.75 9.62 7.13
N HIS A 67 -12.69 10.50 6.78
CA HIS A 67 -12.99 10.84 5.39
C HIS A 67 -13.22 12.34 5.26
N ARG A 68 -12.91 12.89 4.07
CA ARG A 68 -13.17 14.30 3.73
C ARG A 68 -13.43 14.46 2.24
N VAL A 69 -14.03 15.59 1.87
CA VAL A 69 -14.00 16.08 0.50
C VAL A 69 -12.81 17.01 0.36
N ASN A 70 -11.88 16.68 -0.54
CA ASN A 70 -10.80 17.58 -0.91
C ASN A 70 -11.38 18.71 -1.79
N PRO A 71 -11.33 19.99 -1.34
CA PRO A 71 -11.93 21.11 -2.07
C PRO A 71 -11.21 21.42 -3.39
N ASP A 72 -9.92 21.11 -3.51
CA ASP A 72 -9.16 21.38 -4.73
C ASP A 72 -9.48 20.35 -5.82
N MET A 73 -9.65 19.08 -5.41
CA MET A 73 -9.96 17.98 -6.33
C MET A 73 -11.47 17.73 -6.50
N GLN A 74 -12.31 18.36 -5.68
CA GLN A 74 -13.76 18.12 -5.60
C GLN A 74 -14.10 16.61 -5.51
N ALA A 75 -13.28 15.87 -4.77
CA ALA A 75 -13.33 14.42 -4.67
C ALA A 75 -13.12 13.96 -3.22
N TYR A 76 -13.64 12.77 -2.90
CA TYR A 76 -13.41 12.18 -1.58
C TYR A 76 -11.97 11.68 -1.44
N GLU A 77 -11.44 11.89 -0.25
CA GLU A 77 -10.24 11.23 0.27
C GLU A 77 -10.58 10.54 1.58
N VAL A 78 -9.89 9.46 1.86
CA VAL A 78 -9.98 8.73 3.13
C VAL A 78 -8.62 8.74 3.80
N LYS A 79 -8.60 8.86 5.12
CA LYS A 79 -7.37 8.81 5.90
C LYS A 79 -7.07 7.37 6.27
N VAL A 80 -5.90 6.91 5.83
CA VAL A 80 -5.49 5.51 5.92
C VAL A 80 -4.44 5.38 7.02
N LYS A 81 -4.74 4.56 8.02
CA LYS A 81 -3.74 4.07 8.96
C LYS A 81 -3.06 2.85 8.35
N TRP A 82 -1.75 2.90 8.25
CA TRP A 82 -0.95 1.83 7.66
C TRP A 82 -0.55 0.81 8.73
N LEU A 83 -0.56 -0.46 8.35
CA LEU A 83 -0.21 -1.56 9.24
C LEU A 83 1.29 -1.51 9.56
N GLY A 84 1.61 -1.50 10.85
CA GLY A 84 2.99 -1.43 11.33
C GLY A 84 3.60 -0.03 11.36
N LEU A 85 2.85 1.01 10.99
CA LEU A 85 3.29 2.41 11.07
C LEU A 85 2.56 3.16 12.20
N GLU A 86 3.16 4.26 12.66
CA GLU A 86 2.56 5.13 13.67
C GLU A 86 1.39 5.93 13.10
N THR A 87 0.48 6.40 13.97
CA THR A 87 -0.69 7.18 13.54
C THR A 87 -0.34 8.51 12.88
N ILE A 88 0.85 9.06 13.16
CA ILE A 88 1.35 10.29 12.51
C ILE A 88 1.69 10.05 11.03
N GLU A 89 1.97 8.81 10.66
CA GLU A 89 2.27 8.40 9.29
C GLU A 89 1.01 8.08 8.48
N ALA A 90 -0.18 8.26 9.07
CA ALA A 90 -1.44 8.10 8.34
C ALA A 90 -1.57 9.16 7.23
N SER A 91 -1.85 8.70 6.01
CA SER A 91 -1.94 9.56 4.83
C SER A 91 -3.39 9.71 4.34
N TRP A 92 -3.66 10.81 3.62
CA TRP A 92 -4.92 11.01 2.91
C TRP A 92 -4.81 10.41 1.53
N GLU A 93 -5.59 9.36 1.27
CA GLU A 93 -5.58 8.64 0.01
C GLU A 93 -6.84 8.94 -0.81
N PRO A 94 -6.72 9.12 -2.13
CA PRO A 94 -7.88 9.32 -3.00
C PRO A 94 -8.84 8.14 -2.94
N LEU A 95 -10.15 8.42 -2.88
CA LEU A 95 -11.18 7.38 -2.87
C LEU A 95 -11.05 6.41 -4.05
N LYS A 96 -10.64 6.95 -5.21
CA LYS A 96 -10.41 6.16 -6.43
C LYS A 96 -9.36 5.08 -6.19
N THR A 97 -8.17 5.45 -5.69
CA THR A 97 -7.08 4.53 -5.37
C THR A 97 -7.55 3.45 -4.40
N MET A 98 -8.21 3.86 -3.30
CA MET A 98 -8.68 2.92 -2.28
C MET A 98 -9.79 1.98 -2.77
N SER A 99 -10.62 2.43 -3.72
CA SER A 99 -11.62 1.57 -4.37
C SER A 99 -11.00 0.51 -5.29
N GLU A 100 -9.79 0.77 -5.78
CA GLU A 100 -9.03 -0.15 -6.62
C GLU A 100 -8.26 -1.16 -5.76
N ASP A 101 -7.63 -0.70 -4.68
CA ASP A 101 -6.70 -1.50 -3.87
C ASP A 101 -7.39 -2.28 -2.74
N VAL A 102 -8.31 -1.66 -1.98
CA VAL A 102 -8.97 -2.28 -0.81
C VAL A 102 -10.49 -2.04 -0.79
N PRO A 103 -11.23 -2.43 -1.85
CA PRO A 103 -12.65 -2.14 -1.99
C PRO A 103 -13.53 -2.67 -0.85
N GLN A 104 -13.14 -3.80 -0.24
CA GLN A 104 -13.89 -4.42 0.85
C GLN A 104 -13.79 -3.59 2.14
N LEU A 105 -12.58 -3.18 2.51
CA LEU A 105 -12.33 -2.34 3.68
C LEU A 105 -13.00 -0.96 3.51
N LEU A 106 -12.89 -0.38 2.32
CA LEU A 106 -13.52 0.89 1.99
C LEU A 106 -15.04 0.82 2.10
N LEU A 107 -15.65 -0.25 1.60
CA LEU A 107 -17.10 -0.46 1.71
C LEU A 107 -17.54 -0.68 3.15
N GLN A 108 -16.79 -1.45 3.94
CA GLN A 108 -17.08 -1.65 5.36
C GLN A 108 -17.09 -0.31 6.10
N TYR A 109 -16.01 0.46 5.97
CA TYR A 109 -15.90 1.79 6.58
C TYR A 109 -17.06 2.71 6.17
N ALA A 110 -17.41 2.75 4.88
CA ALA A 110 -18.49 3.61 4.39
C ALA A 110 -19.87 3.24 4.96
N ASN A 111 -20.13 1.95 5.22
CA ASN A 111 -21.36 1.51 5.88
C ASN A 111 -21.40 1.93 7.35
N GLU A 112 -20.25 2.00 8.02
CA GLU A 112 -20.14 2.38 9.43
C GLU A 112 -20.13 3.92 9.64
N ALA A 113 -19.66 4.68 8.65
CA ALA A 113 -19.44 6.13 8.73
C ALA A 113 -20.73 6.98 8.87
N LYS A 114 -21.91 6.40 8.67
CA LYS A 114 -23.22 7.09 8.69
C LYS A 114 -23.29 8.30 7.73
N ASP A 115 -22.52 8.25 6.65
CA ASP A 115 -22.54 9.25 5.57
C ASP A 115 -23.04 8.57 4.27
N ASP A 116 -24.29 8.85 3.91
CA ASP A 116 -24.92 8.31 2.70
C ASP A 116 -24.26 8.82 1.42
N ALA A 117 -23.68 10.03 1.43
CA ALA A 117 -23.00 10.59 0.27
C ALA A 117 -21.68 9.86 0.02
N LEU A 118 -20.91 9.59 1.07
CA LEU A 118 -19.72 8.75 1.00
C LEU A 118 -20.07 7.33 0.52
N LEU A 119 -21.10 6.70 1.09
CA LEU A 119 -21.51 5.35 0.70
C LEU A 119 -21.87 5.25 -0.79
N ARG A 120 -22.62 6.23 -1.31
CA ARG A 120 -22.92 6.32 -2.75
C ARG A 120 -21.67 6.52 -3.61
N ALA A 121 -20.73 7.36 -3.16
CA ALA A 121 -19.48 7.58 -3.87
C ALA A 121 -18.63 6.31 -3.95
N VAL A 122 -18.52 5.56 -2.84
CA VAL A 122 -17.82 4.28 -2.76
C VAL A 122 -18.45 3.23 -3.67
N ALA A 123 -19.78 3.07 -3.60
CA ALA A 123 -20.50 2.13 -4.45
C ALA A 123 -20.27 2.43 -5.95
N SER A 124 -20.37 3.71 -6.34
CA SER A 124 -20.13 4.14 -7.72
C SER A 124 -18.71 3.87 -8.19
N ALA A 125 -17.71 4.11 -7.33
CA ALA A 125 -16.30 3.87 -7.64
C ALA A 125 -16.01 2.38 -7.86
N ILE A 126 -16.53 1.51 -6.98
CA ILE A 126 -16.35 0.06 -7.07
C ILE A 126 -17.06 -0.51 -8.31
N GLU A 127 -18.27 -0.05 -8.64
CA GLU A 127 -19.00 -0.48 -9.83
C GLU A 127 -18.33 -0.06 -11.15
N ARG A 128 -17.68 1.11 -11.17
CA ARG A 128 -16.95 1.58 -12.35
C ARG A 128 -15.81 0.63 -12.70
N LYS A 129 -15.12 0.05 -11.71
CA LYS A 129 -14.09 -0.97 -11.91
C LYS A 129 -14.65 -2.25 -12.52
N LYS A 130 -15.77 -2.77 -12.00
CA LYS A 130 -16.40 -4.01 -12.53
C LYS A 130 -16.71 -3.92 -14.03
N ARG A 131 -17.10 -2.74 -14.52
CA ARG A 131 -17.40 -2.49 -15.93
C ARG A 131 -16.17 -2.43 -16.84
N HIS A 132 -14.98 -2.17 -16.29
CA HIS A 132 -13.73 -2.06 -17.04
C HIS A 132 -12.80 -3.27 -16.85
N ALA A 133 -13.23 -4.29 -16.11
CA ALA A 133 -12.47 -5.53 -15.99
C ALA A 133 -12.46 -6.24 -17.36
N PRO A 134 -11.28 -6.62 -17.91
CA PRO A 134 -11.23 -7.33 -19.18
C PRO A 134 -11.96 -8.67 -19.07
N THR A 135 -12.80 -8.97 -20.06
CA THR A 135 -13.48 -10.26 -20.19
C THR A 135 -12.44 -11.38 -20.14
N PRO A 136 -12.59 -12.41 -19.29
CA PRO A 136 -11.65 -13.51 -19.27
C PRO A 136 -11.67 -14.18 -20.65
N SER A 137 -10.50 -14.26 -21.28
CA SER A 137 -10.29 -15.03 -22.50
C SER A 137 -10.65 -16.48 -22.20
N ARG A 138 -11.61 -17.01 -22.95
CA ARG A 138 -11.89 -18.45 -23.00
C ARG A 138 -10.78 -19.10 -23.81
N ASP A 139 -9.92 -19.85 -23.12
CA ASP A 139 -9.13 -20.90 -23.75
C ASP A 139 -10.01 -22.12 -24.08
#